data_AF-A0A7V9LXT8-F1
#
_entry.id   AF-A0A7V9LXT8-F1
#
_cell.length_a   1.000
_cell.length_b   1.000
_cell.length_c   1.000
_cell.angle_alpha   90.00
_cell.angle_beta   90.00
_cell.angle_gamma   90.00
#
_symmetry.space_group_name_H-M   'P 1'
#
loop_
_entity.id
_entity.type
_entity.pdbx_description
1 polymer ?
#
loop_
_entity_poly.entity_id
_entity_poly.type
_entity_poly.pdbx_seq_one_letter_code
_entity_poly.pdbx_strand_id
1 'polypeptide(L)'
;MAGSAYQLEAVRAGGIEDVVLAGALRVSAALGSFVGTWSVAPLQVLARLHVLAATGIAPADQLGRPSGDPVVGARLAALAGIVTGASDVPAAVLAAVVHGELLALSPFGSADGVVARAAYRLTLVARGLDPKAVSVPEVGHLELGREYDAALAGYRGGGAEAVAGWVRHCCAAVGLGAREGLAVCEAIRRG
;
A
#
# COMPACT_ATOMS: atom_id res chain seq x y z
N MET A 1 -7.98 6.33 21.83
CA MET A 1 -6.62 6.10 22.32
C MET A 1 -6.36 4.60 22.40
N ALA A 2 -5.60 4.07 21.44
CA ALA A 2 -4.72 2.89 21.55
C ALA A 2 -4.08 2.68 20.16
N GLY A 3 -3.21 3.62 19.78
CA GLY A 3 -2.21 3.32 18.77
C GLY A 3 -1.23 2.32 19.37
N SER A 4 -0.99 1.24 18.63
CA SER A 4 -0.09 0.12 18.91
C SER A 4 -0.65 -0.97 19.86
N ALA A 5 -1.01 -2.11 19.27
CA ALA A 5 -1.01 -3.39 19.98
C ALA A 5 0.43 -3.88 20.29
N TYR A 6 1.46 -3.13 19.87
CA TYR A 6 2.87 -3.49 19.99
C TYR A 6 3.64 -2.40 20.72
N GLN A 7 4.35 -2.76 21.80
CA GLN A 7 5.27 -1.83 22.43
C GLN A 7 6.39 -1.44 21.45
N LEU A 8 6.49 -0.15 21.13
CA LEU A 8 7.51 0.41 20.22
C LEU A 8 8.94 0.02 20.63
N GLU A 9 9.19 -0.19 21.92
CA GLU A 9 10.48 -0.67 22.42
C GLU A 9 10.78 -2.12 22.04
N ALA A 10 9.78 -3.01 22.06
CA ALA A 10 9.94 -4.40 21.60
C ALA A 10 10.23 -4.47 20.09
N VAL A 11 9.57 -3.61 19.31
CA VAL A 11 9.83 -3.46 17.87
C VAL A 11 11.26 -2.96 17.62
N ARG A 12 11.73 -1.97 18.40
CA ARG A 12 13.10 -1.44 18.31
C ARG A 12 14.17 -2.43 18.77
N ALA A 13 13.85 -3.27 19.75
CA ALA A 13 14.74 -4.31 20.27
C ALA A 13 14.81 -5.57 19.37
N GLY A 14 14.08 -5.61 18.27
CA GLY A 14 14.07 -6.75 17.34
C GLY A 14 13.24 -7.95 17.83
N GLY A 15 12.50 -7.81 18.94
CA GLY A 15 11.60 -8.83 19.48
C GLY A 15 10.25 -8.82 18.78
N ILE A 16 10.23 -9.04 17.47
CA ILE A 16 8.99 -9.07 16.68
C ILE A 16 8.58 -10.52 16.45
N GLU A 17 7.68 -11.02 17.30
CA GLU A 17 7.07 -12.35 17.13
C GLU A 17 6.01 -12.35 16.00
N ASP A 18 5.49 -11.18 15.65
CA ASP A 18 4.51 -11.03 14.58
C ASP A 18 5.17 -10.99 13.19
N VAL A 19 5.01 -12.09 12.46
CA VAL A 19 5.56 -12.26 11.10
C VAL A 19 5.04 -11.24 10.08
N VAL A 20 3.81 -10.74 10.24
CA VAL A 20 3.22 -9.72 9.36
C VAL A 20 3.85 -8.36 9.66
N LEU A 21 4.02 -8.01 10.94
CA LEU A 21 4.72 -6.79 11.35
C LEU A 21 6.17 -6.80 10.85
N ALA A 22 6.88 -7.92 11.02
CA ALA A 22 8.24 -8.07 10.53
C ALA A 22 8.33 -7.91 8.99
N GLY A 23 7.34 -8.44 8.24
CA GLY A 23 7.22 -8.23 6.80
C GLY A 23 6.97 -6.77 6.41
N ALA A 24 6.02 -6.12 7.09
CA ALA A 24 5.69 -4.72 6.87
C ALA A 24 6.88 -3.78 7.11
N LEU A 25 7.69 -4.04 8.15
CA LEU A 25 8.91 -3.27 8.42
C LEU A 25 9.98 -3.43 7.34
N ARG A 26 10.18 -4.66 6.84
CA ARG A 26 11.11 -4.91 5.72
C ARG A 26 10.66 -4.18 4.46
N VAL A 27 9.35 -4.19 4.17
CA VAL A 27 8.77 -3.41 3.07
C VAL A 27 8.97 -1.91 3.27
N SER A 28 8.68 -1.40 4.47
CA SER A 28 8.84 0.03 4.79
C SER A 28 10.30 0.49 4.64
N ALA A 29 11.26 -0.31 5.08
CA ALA A 29 12.69 -0.01 4.94
C ALA A 29 13.16 -0.01 3.47
N ALA A 30 12.58 -0.85 2.62
CA ALA A 30 12.95 -0.97 1.22
C ALA A 30 12.21 0.03 0.29
N LEU A 31 11.11 0.64 0.74
CA LEU A 31 10.17 1.38 -0.11
C LEU A 31 10.86 2.44 -0.99
N GLY A 32 11.77 3.24 -0.40
CA GLY A 32 12.48 4.30 -1.12
C GLY A 32 13.30 3.79 -2.31
N SER A 33 13.84 2.58 -2.23
CA SER A 33 14.63 1.99 -3.33
C SER A 33 13.80 1.62 -4.56
N PHE A 34 12.47 1.52 -4.42
CA PHE A 34 11.57 1.14 -5.51
C PHE A 34 10.95 2.31 -6.26
N VAL A 35 11.08 3.55 -5.77
CA VAL A 35 10.39 4.73 -6.35
C VAL A 35 10.70 4.90 -7.84
N GLY A 36 11.98 4.84 -8.23
CA GLY A 36 12.38 4.97 -9.63
C GLY A 36 11.93 3.80 -10.50
N THR A 37 11.99 2.58 -9.97
CA THR A 37 11.59 1.36 -10.69
C THR A 37 10.07 1.22 -10.82
N TRP A 38 9.29 1.78 -9.89
CA TRP A 38 7.83 1.68 -9.88
C TRP A 38 7.20 2.18 -11.19
N SER A 39 7.67 3.32 -11.69
CA SER A 39 7.18 3.93 -12.94
C SER A 39 7.65 3.24 -14.22
N VAL A 40 8.51 2.22 -14.12
CA VAL A 40 9.13 1.54 -15.27
C VAL A 40 8.81 0.04 -15.29
N ALA A 41 8.90 -0.63 -14.15
CA ALA A 41 8.71 -2.06 -14.01
C ALA A 41 7.87 -2.41 -12.76
N PRO A 42 6.61 -1.95 -12.68
CA PRO A 42 5.77 -2.13 -11.50
C PRO A 42 5.56 -3.61 -11.14
N LEU A 43 5.44 -4.52 -12.12
CA LEU A 43 5.30 -5.96 -11.84
C LEU A 43 6.51 -6.55 -11.10
N GLN A 44 7.73 -6.12 -11.44
CA GLN A 44 8.94 -6.55 -10.73
C GLN A 44 8.97 -6.00 -9.31
N VAL A 45 8.51 -4.75 -9.12
CA VAL A 45 8.38 -4.14 -7.79
C VAL A 45 7.35 -4.90 -6.95
N LEU A 46 6.18 -5.22 -7.49
CA LEU A 46 5.14 -5.99 -6.78
C LEU A 46 5.67 -7.36 -6.33
N ALA A 47 6.38 -8.08 -7.20
CA ALA A 47 7.00 -9.35 -6.84
C ALA A 47 8.01 -9.20 -5.70
N ARG A 48 8.89 -8.19 -5.75
CA ARG A 48 9.88 -7.90 -4.69
C ARG A 48 9.23 -7.48 -3.38
N LEU A 49 8.20 -6.64 -3.44
CA LEU A 49 7.40 -6.25 -2.28
C LEU A 49 6.78 -7.48 -1.63
N HIS A 50 6.23 -8.41 -2.40
CA HIS A 50 5.68 -9.65 -1.86
C HIS A 50 6.76 -10.54 -1.22
N VAL A 51 7.94 -10.69 -1.86
CA VAL A 51 9.06 -11.42 -1.23
C VAL A 51 9.36 -10.85 0.16
N LEU A 52 9.46 -9.52 0.29
CA LEU A 52 9.71 -8.84 1.55
C LEU A 52 8.53 -8.93 2.52
N ALA A 53 7.29 -8.91 2.05
CA ALA A 53 6.12 -8.95 2.93
C ALA A 53 5.85 -10.36 3.46
N ALA A 54 6.09 -11.38 2.64
CA ALA A 54 5.63 -12.75 2.89
C ALA A 54 6.73 -13.73 3.35
N THR A 55 7.99 -13.31 3.50
CA THR A 55 9.01 -14.18 4.12
C THR A 55 8.57 -14.56 5.54
N GLY A 56 8.55 -15.87 5.84
CA GLY A 56 8.06 -16.41 7.11
C GLY A 56 6.54 -16.60 7.16
N ILE A 57 5.82 -16.26 6.09
CA ILE A 57 4.37 -16.44 5.94
C ILE A 57 4.06 -17.43 4.83
N ALA A 58 4.59 -17.20 3.63
CA ALA A 58 4.35 -18.03 2.46
C ALA A 58 5.48 -19.05 2.21
N PRO A 59 5.19 -20.17 1.52
CA PRO A 59 6.21 -21.10 1.04
C PRO A 59 7.27 -20.39 0.18
N ALA A 60 8.54 -20.79 0.34
CA ALA A 60 9.67 -20.12 -0.30
C ALA A 60 9.59 -20.12 -1.84
N ASP A 61 9.03 -21.17 -2.42
CA ASP A 61 8.80 -21.32 -3.86
C ASP A 61 7.65 -20.47 -4.39
N GLN A 62 6.77 -19.96 -3.52
CA GLN A 62 5.67 -19.05 -3.88
C GLN A 62 6.01 -17.57 -3.69
N LEU A 63 7.15 -17.25 -3.06
CA LEU A 63 7.54 -15.87 -2.82
C LEU A 63 7.74 -15.09 -4.13
N GLY A 64 6.93 -14.04 -4.30
CA GLY A 64 7.02 -13.11 -5.42
C GLY A 64 6.32 -13.61 -6.67
N ARG A 65 5.58 -14.72 -6.57
CA ARG A 65 4.82 -15.30 -7.66
C ARG A 65 3.33 -15.01 -7.48
N PRO A 66 2.72 -14.17 -8.33
CA PRO A 66 1.28 -14.06 -8.38
C PRO A 66 0.65 -15.42 -8.72
N SER A 67 -0.64 -15.58 -8.40
CA SER A 67 -1.42 -16.75 -8.77
C SER A 67 -1.31 -17.01 -10.29
N GLY A 68 -1.33 -18.28 -10.68
CA GLY A 68 -1.32 -18.68 -12.09
C GLY A 68 -2.63 -18.44 -12.83
N ASP A 69 -3.62 -17.79 -12.20
CA ASP A 69 -4.89 -17.45 -12.82
C ASP A 69 -4.67 -16.45 -13.98
N PRO A 70 -5.05 -16.80 -15.23
CA PRO A 70 -4.92 -15.91 -16.38
C PRO A 70 -5.62 -14.56 -16.19
N VAL A 71 -6.72 -14.51 -15.44
CA VAL A 71 -7.46 -13.27 -15.16
C VAL A 71 -6.64 -12.34 -14.27
N VAL A 72 -5.99 -12.89 -13.23
CA VAL A 72 -5.08 -12.12 -12.35
C VAL A 72 -3.90 -11.60 -13.16
N GLY A 73 -3.29 -12.43 -13.99
CA GLY A 73 -2.18 -12.04 -14.86
C GLY A 73 -2.57 -10.90 -15.82
N ALA A 74 -3.71 -11.01 -16.48
CA ALA A 74 -4.21 -9.98 -17.40
C ALA A 74 -4.50 -8.65 -16.68
N ARG A 75 -5.13 -8.68 -15.50
CA ARG A 75 -5.43 -7.47 -14.72
C ARG A 75 -4.17 -6.81 -14.15
N LEU A 76 -3.18 -7.59 -13.69
CA LEU A 76 -1.89 -7.05 -13.29
C LEU A 76 -1.16 -6.38 -14.45
N ALA A 77 -1.18 -6.98 -15.64
CA ALA A 77 -0.59 -6.40 -16.84
C ALA A 77 -1.29 -5.08 -17.24
N ALA A 78 -2.63 -5.04 -17.17
CA ALA A 78 -3.40 -3.82 -17.42
C ALA A 78 -3.06 -2.71 -16.39
N LEU A 79 -3.02 -3.05 -15.10
CA LEU A 79 -2.64 -2.11 -14.04
C LEU A 79 -1.21 -1.58 -14.25
N ALA A 80 -0.27 -2.45 -14.61
CA ALA A 80 1.10 -2.06 -14.92
C ALA A 80 1.14 -1.06 -16.09
N GLY A 81 0.37 -1.32 -17.16
CA GLY A 81 0.26 -0.41 -18.30
C GLY A 81 -0.27 0.98 -17.91
N ILE A 82 -1.24 1.06 -17.00
CA ILE A 82 -1.74 2.33 -16.46
C ILE A 82 -0.67 3.06 -15.65
N VAL A 83 0.07 2.34 -14.79
CA VAL A 83 1.13 2.92 -13.95
C VAL A 83 2.31 3.45 -14.77
N THR A 84 2.72 2.73 -15.82
CA THR A 84 3.84 3.12 -16.69
C THR A 84 3.44 4.09 -17.80
N GLY A 85 2.14 4.20 -18.09
CA GLY A 85 1.61 5.04 -19.15
C GLY A 85 1.72 6.53 -18.83
N ALA A 86 1.80 7.37 -19.87
CA ALA A 86 1.59 8.80 -19.73
C ALA A 86 0.13 9.05 -19.39
N SER A 87 -0.16 9.26 -18.10
CA SER A 87 -1.50 9.54 -17.60
C SER A 87 -1.54 10.92 -16.95
N ASP A 88 -2.52 11.73 -17.36
CA ASP A 88 -2.83 13.02 -16.72
C ASP A 88 -3.77 12.85 -15.51
N VAL A 89 -4.08 11.60 -15.14
CA VAL A 89 -4.91 11.31 -13.97
C VAL A 89 -4.20 11.81 -12.70
N PRO A 90 -4.93 12.52 -11.80
CA PRO A 90 -4.36 12.97 -10.53
C PRO A 90 -3.73 11.83 -9.74
N ALA A 91 -2.58 12.08 -9.12
CA ALA A 91 -1.82 11.09 -8.35
C ALA A 91 -2.67 10.33 -7.32
N ALA A 92 -3.55 11.03 -6.61
CA ALA A 92 -4.45 10.43 -5.61
C ALA A 92 -5.42 9.40 -6.22
N VAL A 93 -5.93 9.67 -7.43
CA VAL A 93 -6.85 8.77 -8.14
C VAL A 93 -6.11 7.53 -8.62
N LEU A 94 -4.95 7.70 -9.27
CA LEU A 94 -4.13 6.57 -9.71
C LEU A 94 -3.71 5.69 -8.54
N ALA A 95 -3.28 6.30 -7.43
CA ALA A 95 -2.90 5.58 -6.23
C ALA A 95 -4.11 4.80 -5.66
N ALA A 96 -5.30 5.40 -5.59
CA ALA A 96 -6.51 4.71 -5.16
C ALA A 96 -6.83 3.49 -6.04
N VAL A 97 -6.72 3.61 -7.37
CA VAL A 97 -6.92 2.49 -8.30
C VAL A 97 -5.90 1.39 -8.06
N VAL A 98 -4.61 1.71 -7.94
CA VAL A 98 -3.55 0.72 -7.61
C VAL A 98 -3.88 -0.02 -6.31
N HIS A 99 -4.28 0.71 -5.28
CA HIS A 99 -4.62 0.12 -3.98
C HIS A 99 -5.84 -0.81 -4.09
N GLY A 100 -6.92 -0.33 -4.70
CA GLY A 100 -8.17 -1.07 -4.86
C GLY A 100 -8.01 -2.31 -5.72
N GLU A 101 -7.33 -2.21 -6.87
CA GLU A 101 -7.08 -3.33 -7.77
C GLU A 101 -6.27 -4.43 -7.08
N LEU A 102 -5.18 -4.10 -6.39
CA LEU A 102 -4.34 -5.10 -5.73
C LEU A 102 -5.08 -5.80 -4.58
N LEU A 103 -5.91 -5.08 -3.81
CA LEU A 103 -6.75 -5.67 -2.77
C LEU A 103 -7.91 -6.49 -3.33
N ALA A 104 -8.48 -6.08 -4.46
CA ALA A 104 -9.54 -6.81 -5.12
C ALA A 104 -9.03 -8.12 -5.74
N LEU A 105 -7.83 -8.08 -6.34
CA LEU A 105 -7.19 -9.23 -6.95
C LEU A 105 -6.58 -10.20 -5.94
N SER A 106 -6.02 -9.68 -4.84
CA SER A 106 -5.19 -10.45 -3.90
C SER A 106 -4.20 -11.36 -4.65
N PRO A 107 -3.36 -10.78 -5.53
CA PRO A 107 -2.65 -11.53 -6.56
C PRO A 107 -1.72 -12.61 -6.03
N PHE A 108 -1.23 -12.50 -4.80
CA PHE A 108 -0.30 -13.47 -4.22
C PHE A 108 -0.95 -14.43 -3.21
N GLY A 109 -2.15 -14.13 -2.72
CA GLY A 109 -2.87 -14.92 -1.71
C GLY A 109 -2.31 -14.81 -0.29
N SER A 110 -1.21 -14.09 -0.09
CA SER A 110 -0.60 -13.83 1.21
C SER A 110 0.03 -12.45 1.23
N ALA A 111 -0.05 -11.76 2.37
CA ALA A 111 0.50 -10.42 2.57
C ALA A 111 0.05 -9.34 1.53
N ASP A 112 -0.98 -9.60 0.73
CA ASP A 112 -1.47 -8.69 -0.32
C ASP A 112 -1.84 -7.31 0.22
N GLY A 113 -2.38 -7.23 1.44
CA GLY A 113 -2.67 -5.95 2.08
C GLY A 113 -1.42 -5.09 2.32
N VAL A 114 -0.29 -5.70 2.67
CA VAL A 114 0.99 -4.99 2.84
C VAL A 114 1.52 -4.53 1.48
N VAL A 115 1.47 -5.41 0.47
CA VAL A 115 1.89 -5.10 -0.90
C VAL A 115 1.06 -3.97 -1.49
N ALA A 116 -0.26 -4.01 -1.33
CA ALA A 116 -1.19 -3.02 -1.87
C ALA A 116 -0.97 -1.64 -1.23
N ARG A 117 -0.75 -1.56 0.09
CA ARG A 117 -0.41 -0.30 0.78
C ARG A 117 0.97 0.24 0.36
N ALA A 118 1.95 -0.63 0.16
CA ALA A 118 3.27 -0.22 -0.33
C ALA A 118 3.20 0.33 -1.76
N ALA A 119 2.49 -0.36 -2.67
CA ALA A 119 2.24 0.10 -4.03
C ALA A 119 1.44 1.41 -4.07
N TYR A 120 0.48 1.56 -3.16
CA TYR A 120 -0.28 2.79 -2.95
C TYR A 120 0.66 3.96 -2.61
N ARG A 121 1.52 3.80 -1.60
CA ARG A 121 2.51 4.81 -1.22
C ARG A 121 3.52 5.09 -2.33
N LEU A 122 4.05 4.07 -3.00
CA LEU A 122 4.95 4.26 -4.14
C LEU A 122 4.32 5.12 -5.23
N THR A 123 3.04 4.94 -5.49
CA THR A 123 2.31 5.74 -6.49
C THR A 123 2.20 7.20 -6.05
N LEU A 124 1.88 7.47 -4.78
CA LEU A 124 1.84 8.83 -4.24
C LEU A 124 3.21 9.53 -4.33
N VAL A 125 4.29 8.79 -4.01
CA VAL A 125 5.67 9.30 -4.04
C VAL A 125 6.14 9.54 -5.48
N ALA A 126 6.02 8.53 -6.35
CA ALA A 126 6.53 8.57 -7.72
C ALA A 126 5.79 9.60 -8.59
N ARG A 127 4.52 9.89 -8.28
CA ARG A 127 3.72 10.94 -8.94
C ARG A 127 3.84 12.31 -8.27
N GLY A 128 4.67 12.44 -7.24
CA GLY A 128 5.03 13.71 -6.62
C GLY A 128 3.98 14.30 -5.66
N LEU A 129 2.94 13.55 -5.28
CA LEU A 129 1.95 14.02 -4.30
C LEU A 129 2.49 13.96 -2.87
N ASP A 130 3.30 12.94 -2.56
CA ASP A 130 4.03 12.82 -1.31
C ASP A 130 5.49 12.43 -1.57
N PRO A 131 6.30 13.33 -2.17
CA PRO A 131 7.64 13.00 -2.64
C PRO A 131 8.63 12.67 -1.51
N LYS A 132 8.26 12.97 -0.26
CA LYS A 132 9.06 12.68 0.94
C LYS A 132 8.50 11.53 1.77
N ALA A 133 7.40 10.91 1.32
CA ALA A 133 6.72 9.82 2.01
C ALA A 133 6.37 10.16 3.48
N VAL A 134 6.07 11.44 3.76
CA VAL A 134 5.81 11.94 5.12
C VAL A 134 4.37 11.73 5.55
N SER A 135 3.44 11.60 4.60
CA SER A 135 2.09 11.20 4.94
C SER A 135 2.08 9.74 5.41
N VAL A 136 1.15 9.44 6.32
CA VAL A 136 0.91 8.09 6.83
C VAL A 136 -0.52 7.64 6.48
N PRO A 137 -0.83 7.36 5.20
CA PRO A 137 -2.20 7.03 4.79
C PRO A 137 -2.77 5.81 5.54
N GLU A 138 -1.91 4.91 6.03
CA GLU A 138 -2.31 3.78 6.87
C GLU A 138 -3.00 4.21 8.16
N VAL A 139 -2.54 5.29 8.80
CA VAL A 139 -3.21 5.87 9.97
C VAL A 139 -4.57 6.44 9.57
N GLY A 140 -4.65 7.10 8.40
CA GLY A 140 -5.91 7.61 7.88
C GLY A 140 -6.93 6.49 7.57
N HIS A 141 -6.50 5.41 6.93
CA HIS A 141 -7.34 4.23 6.70
C HIS A 141 -7.80 3.60 8.02
N LEU A 142 -6.91 3.50 9.00
CA LEU A 142 -7.23 2.99 10.33
C LEU A 142 -8.26 3.85 11.06
N GLU A 143 -8.11 5.18 10.99
CA GLU A 143 -9.02 6.13 11.64
C GLU A 143 -10.43 6.09 11.01
N LEU A 144 -10.51 5.97 9.68
CA LEU A 144 -11.79 5.80 8.97
C LEU A 144 -12.43 4.42 9.21
N GLY A 145 -11.66 3.45 9.72
CA GLY A 145 -12.15 2.18 10.26
C GLY A 145 -13.06 1.42 9.29
N ARG A 146 -14.31 1.16 9.72
CA ARG A 146 -15.29 0.37 8.96
C ARG A 146 -15.61 0.92 7.57
N GLU A 147 -15.38 2.20 7.33
CA GLU A 147 -15.57 2.80 6.00
C GLU A 147 -14.58 2.24 4.96
N TYR A 148 -13.38 1.83 5.38
CA TYR A 148 -12.39 1.22 4.49
C TYR A 148 -12.89 -0.08 3.88
N ASP A 149 -13.38 -0.99 4.72
CA ASP A 149 -13.87 -2.29 4.29
C ASP A 149 -15.15 -2.15 3.43
N ALA A 150 -16.04 -1.24 3.81
CA ALA A 150 -17.26 -0.97 3.04
C ALA A 150 -16.95 -0.35 1.67
N ALA A 151 -16.03 0.62 1.60
CA ALA A 151 -15.62 1.24 0.34
C ALA A 151 -14.89 0.24 -0.57
N LEU A 152 -14.04 -0.62 0.00
CA LEU A 152 -13.37 -1.68 -0.76
C LEU A 152 -14.36 -2.74 -1.27
N ALA A 153 -15.36 -3.12 -0.47
CA ALA A 153 -16.42 -4.02 -0.91
C ALA A 153 -17.21 -3.41 -2.08
N GLY A 154 -17.53 -2.11 -2.00
CA GLY A 154 -18.11 -1.36 -3.11
C GLY A 154 -17.22 -1.38 -4.36
N TYR A 155 -15.93 -1.07 -4.21
CA TYR A 155 -14.95 -1.11 -5.31
C TYR A 155 -14.93 -2.47 -6.01
N ARG A 156 -14.93 -3.57 -5.25
CA ARG A 156 -14.98 -4.95 -5.78
C ARG A 156 -16.26 -5.25 -6.56
N GLY A 157 -17.39 -4.67 -6.14
CA GLY A 157 -18.66 -4.78 -6.87
C GLY A 157 -18.67 -4.01 -8.20
N GLY A 158 -17.74 -3.06 -8.37
CA GLY A 158 -17.64 -2.22 -9.56
C GLY A 158 -18.71 -1.12 -9.62
N GLY A 159 -18.78 -0.44 -10.77
CA GLY A 159 -19.69 0.68 -10.99
C GLY A 159 -19.09 2.04 -10.61
N ALA A 160 -19.42 3.07 -11.37
CA ALA A 160 -18.78 4.38 -11.28
C ALA A 160 -18.91 5.02 -9.88
N GLU A 161 -20.09 4.93 -9.25
CA GLU A 161 -20.31 5.54 -7.94
C GLU A 161 -19.54 4.83 -6.81
N ALA A 162 -19.45 3.49 -6.87
CA ALA A 162 -18.70 2.73 -5.88
C ALA A 162 -17.19 2.97 -6.02
N VAL A 163 -16.68 3.04 -7.26
CA VAL A 163 -15.30 3.43 -7.54
C VAL A 163 -15.02 4.86 -7.06
N ALA A 164 -15.93 5.80 -7.30
CA ALA A 164 -15.79 7.17 -6.81
C ALA A 164 -15.79 7.22 -5.27
N GLY A 165 -16.63 6.40 -4.61
CA GLY A 165 -16.63 6.24 -3.15
C GLY A 165 -15.29 5.78 -2.60
N TRP A 166 -14.68 4.76 -3.23
CA TRP A 166 -13.33 4.28 -2.88
C TRP A 166 -12.27 5.36 -3.06
N VAL A 167 -12.28 6.07 -4.19
CA VAL A 167 -11.34 7.17 -4.44
C VAL A 167 -11.47 8.26 -3.37
N ARG A 168 -12.71 8.67 -3.02
CA ARG A 168 -12.96 9.64 -1.94
C ARG A 168 -12.42 9.15 -0.60
N HIS A 169 -12.63 7.88 -0.26
CA HIS A 169 -12.07 7.27 0.95
C HIS A 169 -10.53 7.37 0.97
N CYS A 170 -9.86 6.97 -0.12
CA CYS A 170 -8.40 7.06 -0.23
C CYS A 170 -7.90 8.51 -0.09
N CYS A 171 -8.56 9.48 -0.72
CA CYS A 171 -8.20 10.89 -0.56
C CYS A 171 -8.35 11.37 0.89
N ALA A 172 -9.43 10.97 1.59
CA ALA A 172 -9.62 11.29 2.99
C ALA A 172 -8.52 10.67 3.87
N ALA A 173 -8.16 9.40 3.62
CA ALA A 173 -7.09 8.70 4.32
C ALA A 173 -5.73 9.38 4.14
N VAL A 174 -5.40 9.85 2.93
CA VAL A 174 -4.17 10.63 2.69
C VAL A 174 -4.20 11.95 3.44
N GLY A 175 -5.33 12.67 3.44
CA GLY A 175 -5.47 13.92 4.17
C GLY A 175 -5.33 13.77 5.68
N LEU A 176 -5.87 12.68 6.24
CA LEU A 176 -5.68 12.29 7.64
C LEU A 176 -4.22 11.91 7.93
N GLY A 177 -3.64 11.05 7.10
CA GLY A 177 -2.25 10.62 7.22
C GLY A 177 -1.24 11.76 7.10
N ALA A 178 -1.54 12.81 6.33
CA ALA A 178 -0.72 14.00 6.24
C ALA A 178 -0.74 14.82 7.55
N ARG A 179 -1.89 14.89 8.24
CA ARG A 179 -1.98 15.55 9.56
C ARG A 179 -1.16 14.81 10.61
N GLU A 180 -1.22 13.48 10.59
CA GLU A 180 -0.38 12.66 11.47
C GLU A 180 1.11 12.86 11.18
N GLY A 181 1.51 12.83 9.92
CA GLY A 181 2.89 13.10 9.52
C GLY A 181 3.39 14.46 10.01
N LEU A 182 2.55 15.51 9.90
CA LEU A 182 2.87 16.82 10.44
C LEU A 182 3.03 16.81 11.97
N ALA A 183 2.12 16.14 12.69
CA ALA A 183 2.19 16.03 14.15
C ALA A 183 3.50 15.36 14.62
N VAL A 184 3.95 14.32 13.92
CA VAL A 184 5.24 13.65 14.17
C VAL A 184 6.41 14.58 13.91
N CYS A 185 6.43 15.27 12.77
CA CYS A 185 7.49 16.24 12.45
C CYS A 185 7.58 17.35 13.50
N GLU A 186 6.43 17.86 13.96
CA GLU A 186 6.40 18.87 15.00
C GLU A 186 6.85 18.34 16.36
N ALA A 187 6.52 17.09 16.72
CA ALA A 187 6.98 16.47 17.95
C ALA A 187 8.51 16.34 17.95
N ILE A 188 9.10 15.84 16.86
CA ILE A 188 10.57 15.74 16.71
C ILE A 188 11.24 17.12 16.83
N ARG A 189 10.62 18.17 16.29
CA ARG A 189 11.15 19.55 16.39
C ARG A 189 11.11 20.08 17.83
N ARG A 190 10.19 19.60 18.67
CA ARG A 190 10.01 20.06 20.06
C ARG A 190 10.91 19.32 21.07
N GLY A 191 11.46 18.16 20.71
CA GLY A 191 12.32 17.33 21.57
C GLY A 191 11.57 16.14 22.13
#